data_AF-A0A285RVH7-F1
#
_entry.id   AF-A0A285RVH7-F1
#
_cell.length_a   1.000
_cell.length_b   1.000
_cell.length_c   1.000
_cell.angle_alpha   90.00
_cell.angle_beta   90.00
_cell.angle_gamma   90.00
#
_symmetry.space_group_name_H-M   'P 1'
#
loop_
_entity.id
_entity.type
_entity.pdbx_description
1 polymer ?
#
loop_
_entity_poly.entity_id
_entity_poly.type
_entity_poly.pdbx_seq_one_letter_code
_entity_poly.pdbx_strand_id
1 'polypeptide(L)'
;MNIVTARHIRILPLNKADFRSYEDARKFIENGFHKEGELKPGCMNVSMDYFYNNTLILFQYAGKIIGSGLLKYTISTDEPYRRGIFFFEKDTVNVFDEKITGSVFRDTVKEFKRFNSVAQIIDIKYVGPINRLISERIS
;
A
#
# COMPACT_ATOMS: atom_id res chain seq x y z
N MET A 1 14.82 9.13 -8.54
CA MET A 1 13.54 8.51 -8.09
C MET A 1 12.52 8.62 -9.22
N ASN A 2 11.87 7.51 -9.59
CA ASN A 2 10.90 7.50 -10.69
C ASN A 2 9.54 7.97 -10.17
N ILE A 3 9.02 9.06 -10.75
CA ILE A 3 7.64 9.48 -10.52
C ILE A 3 6.73 8.35 -11.00
N VAL A 4 5.88 7.86 -10.11
CA VAL A 4 4.99 6.75 -10.43
C VAL A 4 3.78 7.25 -11.21
N THR A 5 3.56 6.75 -12.42
CA THR A 5 2.36 7.04 -13.21
C THR A 5 1.25 6.03 -12.91
N ALA A 6 0.55 6.21 -11.78
CA ALA A 6 -0.55 5.32 -11.39
C ALA A 6 -1.90 5.73 -12.01
N ARG A 7 -2.78 4.76 -12.23
CA ARG A 7 -4.19 4.95 -12.67
C ARG A 7 -5.21 4.87 -11.55
N HIS A 8 -4.80 4.33 -10.40
CA HIS A 8 -5.60 4.29 -9.18
C HIS A 8 -4.69 4.49 -7.96
N ILE A 9 -5.28 4.89 -6.85
CA ILE A 9 -4.61 4.91 -5.55
C ILE A 9 -5.46 4.10 -4.56
N ARG A 10 -4.81 3.24 -3.79
CA ARG A 10 -5.45 2.46 -2.74
C ARG A 10 -4.65 2.48 -1.45
N ILE A 11 -5.36 2.49 -0.33
CA ILE A 11 -4.76 2.22 0.98
C ILE A 11 -4.98 0.75 1.29
N LEU A 12 -3.90 0.03 1.57
CA LEU A 12 -3.92 -1.37 1.96
C LEU A 12 -3.65 -1.48 3.46
N PRO A 13 -4.67 -1.77 4.29
CA PRO A 13 -4.46 -1.92 5.72
C PRO A 13 -3.80 -3.27 6.04
N LEU A 14 -2.59 -3.19 6.56
CA LEU A 14 -1.91 -4.29 7.24
C LEU A 14 -2.49 -4.34 8.66
N ASN A 15 -3.30 -5.37 8.94
CA ASN A 15 -4.02 -5.46 10.21
C ASN A 15 -3.14 -6.05 11.33
N LYS A 16 -3.57 -5.86 12.58
CA LYS A 16 -2.86 -6.40 13.75
C LYS A 16 -3.04 -7.91 13.96
N ALA A 17 -3.99 -8.53 13.27
CA ALA A 17 -4.21 -9.97 13.36
C ALA A 17 -3.10 -10.72 12.61
N ASP A 18 -2.67 -10.18 11.47
CA ASP A 18 -1.62 -10.73 10.62
C ASP A 18 -0.22 -10.22 11.00
N PHE A 19 -0.12 -8.97 11.47
CA PHE A 19 1.16 -8.34 11.84
C PHE A 19 1.11 -7.87 13.29
N ARG A 20 1.93 -8.47 14.18
CA ARG A 20 1.88 -8.18 15.62
C ARG A 20 2.51 -6.84 15.98
N SER A 21 3.49 -6.40 15.18
CA SER A 21 4.25 -5.18 15.41
C SER A 21 4.45 -4.36 14.13
N TYR A 22 4.87 -3.10 14.29
CA TYR A 22 5.33 -2.30 13.16
C TYR A 22 6.51 -2.95 12.45
N GLU A 23 7.40 -3.60 13.20
CA GLU A 23 8.59 -4.23 12.66
C GLU A 23 8.23 -5.44 11.79
N ASP A 24 7.22 -6.21 12.19
CA ASP A 24 6.71 -7.32 11.37
C ASP A 24 6.09 -6.81 10.06
N ALA A 25 5.29 -5.75 10.13
CA ALA A 25 4.70 -5.12 8.95
C ALA A 25 5.77 -4.48 8.05
N ARG A 26 6.80 -3.87 8.64
CA ARG A 26 7.95 -3.30 7.93
C ARG A 26 8.70 -4.40 7.19
N LYS A 27 9.12 -5.46 7.90
CA LYS A 27 9.81 -6.61 7.34
C LYS A 27 8.99 -7.33 6.28
N PHE A 28 7.67 -7.32 6.36
CA PHE A 28 6.82 -7.82 5.29
C PHE A 28 6.93 -6.99 4.02
N ILE A 29 7.01 -5.66 4.12
CA ILE A 29 7.25 -4.79 2.97
C ILE A 29 8.73 -4.81 2.54
N GLU A 30 9.69 -5.11 3.41
CA GLU A 30 11.10 -5.21 2.98
C GLU A 30 11.41 -6.56 2.33
N ASN A 31 10.98 -7.64 2.98
CA ASN A 31 11.37 -9.01 2.68
C ASN A 31 10.28 -9.82 1.98
N GLY A 32 9.03 -9.36 2.02
CA GLY A 32 7.92 -10.04 1.35
C GLY A 32 8.14 -10.18 -0.15
N PHE A 33 9.01 -9.37 -0.75
CA PHE A 33 9.28 -9.30 -2.19
C PHE A 33 10.39 -10.26 -2.68
N HIS A 34 10.85 -11.19 -1.83
CA HIS A 34 11.92 -12.16 -2.15
C HIS A 34 11.43 -13.34 -3.02
N LYS A 35 11.06 -12.99 -4.25
CA LYS A 35 11.17 -13.72 -5.53
C LYS A 35 10.30 -12.92 -6.49
N GLU A 36 10.94 -12.17 -7.38
CA GLU A 36 10.27 -11.40 -8.43
C GLU A 36 9.10 -10.48 -8.00
N GLY A 37 9.20 -9.82 -6.84
CA GLY A 37 8.16 -8.85 -6.45
C GLY A 37 6.82 -9.47 -6.02
N GLU A 38 6.81 -10.78 -5.71
CA GLU A 38 5.66 -11.52 -5.18
C GLU A 38 5.33 -11.09 -3.75
N LEU A 39 4.26 -10.35 -3.53
CA LEU A 39 3.64 -10.23 -2.21
C LEU A 39 2.71 -11.42 -2.01
N LYS A 40 3.21 -12.49 -1.37
CA LYS A 40 2.36 -13.61 -0.96
C LYS A 40 1.27 -13.09 -0.03
N PRO A 41 -0.01 -13.36 -0.30
CA PRO A 41 -1.10 -12.88 0.52
C PRO A 41 -1.05 -13.62 1.85
N GLY A 42 -0.45 -12.99 2.85
CA GLY A 42 -0.82 -13.24 4.24
C GLY A 42 -2.24 -12.70 4.41
N CYS A 43 -3.24 -13.58 4.32
CA CYS A 43 -4.67 -13.38 4.62
C CYS A 43 -5.17 -11.93 4.70
N MET A 44 -4.99 -11.13 3.65
CA MET A 44 -5.61 -9.81 3.62
C MET A 44 -7.08 -10.01 3.25
N ASN A 45 -7.98 -9.84 4.22
CA ASN A 45 -9.43 -9.80 4.05
C ASN A 45 -9.87 -8.55 3.25
N VAL A 46 -9.35 -8.37 2.05
CA VAL A 46 -9.68 -7.26 1.16
C VAL A 46 -10.19 -7.86 -0.15
N SER A 47 -11.34 -7.38 -0.65
CA SER A 47 -11.84 -7.85 -1.93
C SER A 47 -10.87 -7.50 -3.05
N MET A 48 -10.51 -8.48 -3.87
CA MET A 48 -9.61 -8.26 -5.00
C MET A 48 -10.25 -7.45 -6.13
N ASP A 49 -11.58 -7.35 -6.15
CA ASP A 49 -12.38 -6.65 -7.18
C ASP A 49 -12.03 -5.16 -7.35
N TYR A 50 -11.25 -4.59 -6.43
CA TYR A 50 -10.91 -3.16 -6.41
C TYR A 50 -9.42 -2.86 -6.65
N PHE A 51 -8.61 -3.89 -6.97
CA PHE A 51 -7.18 -3.74 -7.26
C PHE A 51 -6.93 -3.96 -8.75
N TYR A 52 -6.79 -2.85 -9.48
CA TYR A 52 -6.42 -2.87 -10.88
C TYR A 52 -4.90 -2.79 -11.05
N ASN A 53 -4.37 -3.33 -12.14
CA ASN A 53 -2.98 -3.09 -12.51
C ASN A 53 -2.70 -1.59 -12.59
N ASN A 54 -1.45 -1.20 -12.32
CA ASN A 54 -1.02 0.20 -12.26
C ASN A 54 -1.73 1.01 -11.14
N THR A 55 -1.95 0.38 -9.99
CA THR A 55 -2.49 1.03 -8.78
C THR A 55 -1.35 1.36 -7.83
N LEU A 56 -1.25 2.62 -7.39
CA LEU A 56 -0.38 2.99 -6.28
C LEU A 56 -0.99 2.51 -4.97
N ILE A 57 -0.32 1.57 -4.32
CA ILE A 57 -0.70 1.04 -3.02
C ILE A 57 0.05 1.79 -1.93
N LEU A 58 -0.68 2.23 -0.92
CA LEU A 58 -0.16 2.82 0.31
C LEU A 58 -0.37 1.82 1.44
N PHE A 59 0.71 1.24 1.95
CA PHE A 59 0.64 0.25 3.03
C PHE A 59 0.40 0.96 4.36
N GLN A 60 -0.71 0.65 5.03
CA GLN A 60 -1.13 1.29 6.26
C GLN A 60 -1.07 0.31 7.43
N TYR A 61 -0.35 0.65 8.49
CA TYR A 61 -0.36 -0.12 9.74
C TYR A 61 -0.60 0.78 10.96
N ALA A 62 -1.52 0.37 11.83
CA ALA A 62 -1.91 1.08 13.06
C ALA A 62 -2.07 2.62 12.90
N GLY A 63 -2.87 3.05 11.92
CA GLY A 63 -3.20 4.47 11.69
C GLY A 63 -2.11 5.32 11.03
N LYS A 64 -1.09 4.69 10.42
CA LYS A 64 -0.02 5.38 9.70
C LYS A 64 0.27 4.67 8.38
N ILE A 65 0.63 5.42 7.33
CA ILE A 65 1.23 4.83 6.12
C ILE A 65 2.71 4.58 6.42
N ILE A 66 3.15 3.37 6.11
CA ILE A 66 4.50 2.88 6.43
C ILE A 66 5.30 2.49 5.19
N GLY A 67 4.67 2.53 4.01
CA GLY A 67 5.33 2.24 2.75
C GLY A 67 4.40 2.44 1.56
N SER A 68 4.95 2.23 0.37
CA SER A 68 4.20 2.26 -0.90
C SER A 68 4.71 1.23 -1.89
N GLY A 69 3.92 0.96 -2.93
CA GLY A 69 4.33 0.17 -4.09
C GLY A 69 3.38 0.35 -5.26
N LEU A 70 3.88 0.24 -6.49
CA LEU A 70 3.04 0.20 -7.69
C LEU A 70 2.64 -1.25 -7.98
N LEU A 71 1.35 -1.53 -7.93
CA LEU A 71 0.80 -2.84 -8.26
C LEU A 71 0.95 -3.10 -9.76
N LYS A 72 1.68 -4.16 -10.10
CA LYS A 72 1.92 -4.62 -11.46
C LYS A 72 0.78 -5.52 -11.94
N TYR A 73 0.50 -6.60 -11.22
CA TYR A 73 -0.63 -7.49 -11.47
C TYR A 73 -1.04 -8.26 -10.21
N THR A 74 -2.19 -8.91 -10.28
CA THR A 74 -2.71 -9.79 -9.22
C THR A 74 -3.02 -11.18 -9.79
N ILE A 75 -2.79 -12.23 -9.00
CA ILE A 75 -3.21 -13.59 -9.32
C ILE A 75 -4.31 -13.99 -8.34
N SER A 76 -5.51 -14.32 -8.85
CA SER A 76 -6.57 -14.87 -8.01
C SER A 76 -6.17 -16.25 -7.49
N THR A 77 -6.55 -16.56 -6.25
CA THR A 77 -6.35 -17.89 -5.67
C THR A 77 -7.69 -18.47 -5.27
N ASP A 78 -7.89 -19.76 -5.51
CA ASP A 78 -9.12 -20.47 -5.12
C ASP A 78 -9.11 -20.90 -3.64
N GLU A 79 -8.10 -20.49 -2.86
CA GLU A 79 -8.02 -20.82 -1.45
C GLU A 79 -9.04 -20.01 -0.62
N PRO A 80 -9.80 -20.69 0.27
CA PRO A 80 -10.68 -19.98 1.20
C PRO A 80 -9.82 -19.04 2.07
N TYR A 81 -10.27 -17.78 2.18
CA TYR A 81 -9.61 -16.70 2.95
C TYR A 81 -8.34 -16.09 2.35
N ARG A 82 -7.82 -16.59 1.22
CA ARG A 82 -6.80 -15.89 0.43
C ARG A 82 -7.42 -15.38 -0.86
N ARG A 83 -7.60 -14.07 -0.96
CA ARG A 83 -8.28 -13.45 -2.10
C ARG A 83 -7.38 -13.22 -3.31
N GLY A 84 -6.06 -13.34 -3.17
CA GLY A 84 -5.09 -13.50 -4.26
C GLY A 84 -3.73 -12.85 -4.01
N ILE A 85 -2.75 -13.14 -4.88
CA ILE A 85 -1.34 -12.75 -4.76
C ILE A 85 -1.12 -11.41 -5.47
N PHE A 86 -0.43 -10.47 -4.83
CA PHE A 86 -0.16 -9.15 -5.39
C PHE A 86 1.28 -9.08 -5.87
N PHE A 87 1.51 -8.60 -7.08
CA PHE A 87 2.86 -8.43 -7.64
C PHE A 87 3.12 -6.95 -7.86
N PHE A 88 4.26 -6.48 -7.38
CA PHE A 88 4.62 -5.06 -7.41
C PHE A 88 5.79 -4.80 -8.35
N GLU A 89 5.85 -3.61 -8.94
CA GLU A 89 7.04 -3.17 -9.65
C GLU A 89 8.18 -2.98 -8.65
N LYS A 90 9.26 -3.76 -8.83
CA LYS A 90 10.34 -3.92 -7.84
C LYS A 90 10.89 -2.59 -7.32
N ASP A 91 11.18 -1.65 -8.22
CA ASP A 91 11.82 -0.37 -7.89
C ASP A 91 10.83 0.70 -7.39
N THR A 92 9.56 0.33 -7.19
CA THR A 92 8.52 1.22 -6.66
C THR A 92 8.12 0.88 -5.23
N VAL A 93 8.55 -0.29 -4.74
CA VAL A 93 8.33 -0.70 -3.36
C VAL A 93 9.25 0.09 -2.47
N ASN A 94 8.65 0.82 -1.52
CA ASN A 94 9.37 1.66 -0.59
C ASN A 94 8.84 1.45 0.81
N VAL A 95 9.76 1.44 1.77
CA VAL A 95 9.46 1.48 3.20
C VAL A 95 9.90 2.84 3.70
N PHE A 96 9.03 3.48 4.46
CA PHE A 96 9.27 4.85 4.91
C PHE A 96 10.07 4.85 6.20
N ASP A 97 11.13 5.67 6.24
CA ASP A 97 11.89 5.91 7.46
C ASP A 97 11.02 6.65 8.48
N GLU A 98 10.31 7.68 8.02
CA GLU A 98 9.29 8.38 8.80
C GLU A 98 7.88 8.01 8.33
N LYS A 99 7.06 7.51 9.26
CA LYS A 99 5.69 7.07 8.98
C LYS A 99 4.77 8.27 8.76
N ILE A 100 3.94 8.22 7.73
CA ILE A 100 2.96 9.28 7.45
C ILE A 100 1.74 9.08 8.36
N THR A 101 1.49 10.04 9.25
CA THR A 101 0.33 10.03 10.14
C THR A 101 -0.95 10.43 9.39
N GLY A 102 -2.11 10.15 9.98
CA GLY A 102 -3.38 10.59 9.41
C GLY A 102 -3.55 12.11 9.34
N SER A 103 -2.85 12.89 10.17
CA SER A 103 -2.85 14.36 10.06
C SER A 103 -2.07 14.81 8.83
N VAL A 104 -0.83 14.35 8.68
CA VAL A 104 0.01 14.64 7.51
C VAL A 104 -0.67 14.20 6.21
N PHE A 105 -1.26 13.00 6.21
CA PHE A 105 -1.95 12.51 5.02
C PHE A 105 -3.18 13.35 4.64
N ARG A 106 -3.90 13.91 5.62
CA ARG A 106 -5.02 14.84 5.39
C ARG A 106 -4.56 16.15 4.77
N ASP A 107 -3.34 16.60 5.07
CA ASP A 107 -2.81 17.81 4.46
C ASP A 107 -2.59 17.65 2.96
N THR A 108 -2.28 16.43 2.51
CA THR A 108 -2.16 16.05 1.10
C THR A 108 -3.51 15.72 0.48
N VAL A 109 -4.35 14.94 1.17
CA VAL A 109 -5.66 14.46 0.70
C VAL A 109 -6.75 15.11 1.55
N LYS A 110 -7.21 16.30 1.16
CA LYS A 110 -8.12 17.12 1.98
C LYS A 110 -9.45 16.43 2.31
N GLU A 111 -9.94 15.54 1.45
CA GLU A 111 -11.16 14.77 1.66
C GLU A 111 -10.98 13.59 2.64
N PHE A 112 -9.74 13.26 3.00
CA PHE A 112 -9.44 12.17 3.92
C PHE A 112 -9.88 12.50 5.35
N LYS A 113 -10.79 11.69 5.89
CA LYS A 113 -11.30 11.87 7.27
C LYS A 113 -10.56 11.03 8.30
N ARG A 114 -10.30 9.76 7.99
CA ARG A 114 -9.61 8.78 8.86
C ARG A 114 -9.33 7.50 8.08
N PHE A 115 -8.39 6.69 8.55
CA PHE A 115 -8.19 5.34 8.01
C PHE A 115 -9.38 4.46 8.42
N ASN A 116 -10.20 4.07 7.45
CA ASN A 116 -11.29 3.10 7.58
C ASN A 116 -11.48 2.37 6.23
N SER A 117 -12.43 1.43 6.16
CA SER A 117 -12.70 0.66 4.92
C SER A 117 -13.06 1.53 3.71
N VAL A 118 -13.77 2.65 3.92
CA VAL A 118 -14.14 3.59 2.85
C VAL A 118 -12.94 4.40 2.36
N ALA A 119 -12.01 4.74 3.24
CA ALA A 119 -10.79 5.49 2.91
C ALA A 119 -9.75 4.67 2.13
N GLN A 120 -10.07 3.43 1.77
CA GLN A 120 -9.19 2.57 0.97
C GLN A 120 -9.10 3.02 -0.49
N ILE A 121 -10.02 3.87 -0.97
CA ILE A 121 -10.05 4.39 -2.34
C ILE A 121 -9.74 5.88 -2.30
N ILE A 122 -8.68 6.30 -2.98
CA ILE A 122 -8.29 7.71 -3.11
C ILE A 122 -8.44 8.15 -4.56
N ASP A 123 -8.97 9.34 -4.76
CA ASP A 123 -9.14 9.98 -6.07
C ASP A 123 -7.78 10.13 -6.78
N ILE A 124 -7.76 9.82 -8.07
CA ILE A 124 -6.54 9.83 -8.88
C ILE A 124 -5.88 11.22 -8.98
N LYS A 125 -6.65 12.30 -8.79
CA LYS A 125 -6.11 13.67 -8.74
C LYS A 125 -5.01 13.83 -7.68
N TYR A 126 -4.96 12.96 -6.68
CA TYR A 126 -3.97 12.98 -5.62
C TYR A 126 -2.66 12.23 -5.94
N VAL A 127 -2.49 11.58 -7.10
CA VAL A 127 -1.23 10.87 -7.43
C VAL A 127 -0.02 11.78 -7.36
N GLY A 128 -0.07 12.95 -7.99
CA GLY A 128 1.05 13.90 -7.96
C GLY A 128 1.39 14.38 -6.54
N PRO A 129 0.42 14.88 -5.75
CA PRO A 129 0.64 15.20 -4.34
C PRO A 129 1.16 14.04 -3.49
N ILE A 130 0.63 12.83 -3.65
CA ILE A 130 1.05 11.65 -2.90
C ILE A 130 2.46 11.21 -3.30
N ASN A 131 2.82 11.23 -4.58
CA ASN A 131 4.17 10.94 -5.03
C ASN A 131 5.20 11.91 -4.41
N ARG A 132 4.85 13.20 -4.30
CA ARG A 132 5.68 14.18 -3.59
C ARG A 132 5.82 13.83 -2.11
N LEU A 133 4.72 13.53 -1.44
CA LEU A 133 4.76 13.10 -0.04
C LEU A 133 5.62 11.85 0.16
N ILE A 134 5.52 10.85 -0.72
CA ILE A 134 6.36 9.64 -0.69
C ILE A 134 7.83 10.01 -0.87
N SER A 135 8.15 10.89 -1.80
CA SER A 135 9.53 11.31 -2.08
C SER A 135 10.23 11.96 -0.89
N GLU A 136 9.47 12.61 -0.01
CA GLU A 136 9.99 13.21 1.22
C GLU A 136 10.16 12.19 2.35
N ARG A 137 9.77 10.93 2.16
CA ARG A 137 9.78 9.86 3.18
C ARG A 137 10.68 8.69 2.83
N ILE A 138 11.31 8.74 1.66
CA ILE A 138 12.31 7.79 1.21
C ILE A 138 13.63 8.54 1.09
N SER A 139 14.67 8.00 1.73
CA SER A 139 16.02 8.55 1.71
C SER A 139 16.74 8.28 0.39
#